data_AF-A0A8J3ZAG1-F1
#
_entry.id   AF-A0A8J3ZAG1-F1
#
_cell.length_a   1.000
_cell.length_b   1.000
_cell.length_c   1.000
_cell.angle_alpha   90.00
_cell.angle_beta   90.00
_cell.angle_gamma   90.00
#
_symmetry.space_group_name_H-M   'P 1'
#
loop_
_entity.id
_entity.type
_entity.pdbx_description
1 polymer ?
#
loop_
_entity_poly.entity_id
_entity_poly.type
_entity_poly.pdbx_seq_one_letter_code
_entity_poly.pdbx_strand_id
1 'polypeptide(L)'
;MRPVIKILGALALALTAAVVPTAGGVARAAEPKVLNVMSWNMCGVIRWGCTSTADAKIGVVKYHVANTFVQAAVLQEVCENDLTKLMGELGSGWHKAFTPYLWSEDGRTSPITCDTDRAGVAVIAKVGLSDAKVHATTQPWTGMHRPLLCATATYWNTRLCSVHLTPHPGGNPDHPEWDYRDDQIAEIRSLVGGFPNFVIGGDFNVKPPEWPGTQDAWVWGSGLYYNGTSGYVECDQQGAARTGGATHDSNTKIDYIFSSEARRWCARADSVHSDHHVLVESVEVV
;
A
#
# COMPACT_ATOMS: atom_id res chain seq x y z
N MET A 1 10.54 21.99 105.31
CA MET A 1 10.19 22.35 103.92
C MET A 1 11.32 21.82 103.03
N ARG A 2 11.13 20.69 102.35
CA ARG A 2 10.76 20.54 100.91
C ARG A 2 12.02 20.58 99.98
N PRO A 3 12.04 19.86 98.84
CA PRO A 3 12.71 18.55 98.74
C PRO A 3 13.76 18.43 97.61
N VAL A 4 14.41 17.26 97.58
CA VAL A 4 15.34 16.75 96.55
C VAL A 4 14.65 16.61 95.18
N ILE A 5 15.30 17.09 94.10
CA ILE A 5 14.86 16.87 92.71
C ILE A 5 15.89 16.00 91.99
N LYS A 6 15.46 14.79 91.60
CA LYS A 6 16.16 13.89 90.67
C LYS A 6 15.73 14.24 89.25
N ILE A 7 16.67 14.47 88.34
CA ILE A 7 16.39 14.64 86.91
C ILE A 7 16.67 13.31 86.20
N LEU A 8 15.61 12.62 85.79
CA LEU A 8 15.64 11.62 84.72
C LEU A 8 15.47 12.37 83.39
N GLY A 9 16.41 12.20 82.45
CA GLY A 9 16.31 12.69 81.08
C GLY A 9 16.37 11.52 80.11
N ALA A 10 15.30 11.34 79.34
CA ALA A 10 15.00 10.18 78.51
C ALA A 10 15.87 10.07 77.24
N LEU A 11 16.15 8.82 76.85
CA LEU A 11 16.72 8.42 75.56
C LEU A 11 15.66 8.65 74.45
N ALA A 12 15.95 9.55 73.50
CA ALA A 12 15.17 9.68 72.28
C ALA A 12 15.75 8.78 71.19
N LEU A 13 15.07 7.67 70.86
CA LEU A 13 15.37 6.83 69.71
C LEU A 13 14.79 7.51 68.46
N ALA A 14 15.64 8.11 67.62
CA ALA A 14 15.23 8.62 66.32
C ALA A 14 15.16 7.47 65.31
N LEU A 15 13.95 7.07 64.91
CA LEU A 15 13.74 6.21 63.74
C LEU A 15 13.93 7.05 62.47
N THR A 16 15.09 6.92 61.82
CA THR A 16 15.29 7.35 60.44
C THR A 16 14.56 6.40 59.49
N ALA A 17 13.38 6.81 59.00
CA ALA A 17 12.71 6.12 57.90
C ALA A 17 13.52 6.33 56.61
N ALA A 18 14.12 5.26 56.12
CA ALA A 18 14.77 5.24 54.81
C ALA A 18 13.71 5.36 53.72
N VAL A 19 13.61 6.53 53.09
CA VAL A 19 12.82 6.73 51.88
C VAL A 19 13.56 6.04 50.74
N VAL A 20 13.15 4.82 50.38
CA VAL A 20 13.62 4.15 49.17
C VAL A 20 12.96 4.84 47.98
N PRO A 21 13.71 5.46 47.06
CA PRO A 21 13.12 6.02 45.85
C PRO A 21 12.52 4.85 45.05
N THR A 22 11.20 4.85 44.91
CA THR A 22 10.52 3.98 43.95
C THR A 22 11.00 4.38 42.58
N ALA A 23 11.84 3.54 41.97
CA ALA A 23 12.23 3.68 40.58
C ALA A 23 10.95 3.75 39.75
N GLY A 24 10.61 4.96 39.28
CA GLY A 24 9.50 5.19 38.37
C GLY A 24 9.74 4.31 37.15
N GLY A 25 8.91 3.28 36.98
CA GLY A 25 8.99 2.40 35.84
C GLY A 25 8.88 3.24 34.58
N VAL A 26 9.97 3.29 33.80
CA VAL A 26 9.95 3.90 32.48
C VAL A 26 8.92 3.10 31.68
N ALA A 27 7.80 3.74 31.33
CA ALA A 27 6.77 3.11 30.51
C ALA A 27 7.44 2.62 29.22
N ARG A 28 7.48 1.30 29.03
CA ARG A 28 8.02 0.70 27.81
C ARG A 28 7.14 1.16 26.65
N ALA A 29 7.74 1.80 25.66
CA ALA A 29 7.05 2.17 24.43
C ALA A 29 6.39 0.91 23.85
N ALA A 30 5.14 1.04 23.41
CA ALA A 30 4.44 -0.07 22.74
C ALA A 30 5.26 -0.49 21.51
N GLU A 31 5.36 -1.80 21.28
CA GLU A 31 6.04 -2.30 20.09
C GLU A 31 5.28 -1.82 18.84
N PRO A 32 5.97 -1.36 17.78
CA PRO A 32 5.33 -0.93 16.55
C PRO A 32 4.42 -2.03 15.98
N LYS A 33 3.27 -1.63 15.45
CA LYS A 33 2.43 -2.57 14.70
C LYS A 33 3.11 -2.85 13.37
N VAL A 34 2.85 -4.04 12.81
CA VAL A 34 3.41 -4.43 11.51
C VAL A 34 2.25 -4.64 10.55
N LEU A 35 2.38 -4.08 9.36
CA LEU A 35 1.45 -4.26 8.26
C LEU A 35 2.19 -4.84 7.06
N ASN A 36 1.75 -6.01 6.60
CA ASN A 36 2.23 -6.61 5.35
C ASN A 36 1.21 -6.34 4.24
N VAL A 37 1.61 -5.55 3.24
CA VAL A 37 0.79 -5.14 2.11
C VAL A 37 1.26 -5.84 0.85
N MET A 38 0.32 -6.45 0.13
CA MET A 38 0.53 -7.01 -1.20
C MET A 38 0.08 -6.02 -2.27
N SER A 39 0.82 -5.91 -3.36
CA SER A 39 0.36 -5.30 -4.61
C SER A 39 0.44 -6.32 -5.73
N TRP A 40 -0.62 -6.40 -6.53
CA TRP A 40 -0.64 -7.32 -7.67
C TRP A 40 -1.68 -6.91 -8.72
N ASN A 41 -1.23 -6.72 -9.96
CA ASN A 41 -2.10 -6.77 -11.12
C ASN A 41 -2.48 -8.24 -11.37
N MET A 42 -3.75 -8.57 -11.13
CA MET A 42 -4.24 -9.94 -11.20
C MET A 42 -4.39 -10.46 -12.63
N CYS A 43 -4.29 -9.57 -13.62
CA CYS A 43 -4.64 -9.85 -15.01
C CYS A 43 -6.00 -10.56 -15.07
N GLY A 44 -7.09 -9.98 -14.56
CA GLY A 44 -8.40 -10.66 -14.51
C GLY A 44 -9.14 -10.69 -15.85
N VAL A 45 -8.84 -9.75 -16.74
CA VAL A 45 -9.65 -9.48 -17.94
C VAL A 45 -9.18 -10.34 -19.12
N ILE A 46 -9.93 -11.39 -19.43
CA ILE A 46 -9.56 -12.37 -20.50
C ILE A 46 -9.28 -11.69 -21.85
N ARG A 47 -10.07 -10.67 -22.22
CA ARG A 47 -9.86 -9.96 -23.50
C ARG A 47 -8.57 -9.14 -23.58
N TRP A 48 -7.86 -8.98 -22.46
CA TRP A 48 -6.52 -8.37 -22.41
C TRP A 48 -5.40 -9.41 -22.52
N GLY A 49 -5.72 -10.64 -22.91
CA GLY A 49 -4.74 -11.73 -23.05
C GLY A 49 -4.50 -12.49 -21.76
N CYS A 50 -5.23 -12.13 -20.70
CA CYS A 50 -5.11 -12.79 -19.42
C CYS A 50 -5.56 -14.24 -19.46
N THR A 51 -4.68 -15.12 -18.99
CA THR A 51 -4.95 -16.55 -18.86
C THR A 51 -5.15 -16.91 -17.38
N SER A 52 -5.42 -18.17 -17.06
CA SER A 52 -5.76 -18.67 -15.72
C SER A 52 -7.18 -18.38 -15.22
N THR A 53 -7.67 -19.30 -14.38
CA THR A 53 -9.00 -19.24 -13.78
C THR A 53 -9.03 -18.31 -12.56
N ALA A 54 -10.24 -17.89 -12.18
CA ALA A 54 -10.48 -17.15 -10.94
C ALA A 54 -9.89 -17.87 -9.72
N ASP A 55 -10.12 -19.19 -9.59
CA ASP A 55 -9.61 -20.01 -8.47
C ASP A 55 -8.09 -19.97 -8.34
N ALA A 56 -7.38 -20.04 -9.48
CA ALA A 56 -5.93 -20.00 -9.49
C ALA A 56 -5.40 -18.65 -8.97
N LYS A 57 -6.00 -17.54 -9.43
CA LYS A 57 -5.63 -16.18 -9.01
C LYS A 57 -5.97 -15.92 -7.55
N ILE A 58 -7.14 -16.35 -7.10
CA ILE A 58 -7.54 -16.31 -5.68
C ILE A 58 -6.56 -17.12 -4.82
N GLY A 59 -6.11 -18.26 -5.32
CA GLY A 59 -5.09 -19.10 -4.70
C GLY A 59 -3.78 -18.35 -4.43
N VAL A 60 -3.34 -17.47 -5.33
CA VAL A 60 -2.13 -16.63 -5.15
C VAL A 60 -2.29 -15.70 -3.95
N VAL A 61 -3.41 -14.97 -3.86
CA VAL A 61 -3.66 -14.06 -2.72
C VAL A 61 -3.71 -14.85 -1.41
N LYS A 62 -4.43 -15.98 -1.39
CA LYS A 62 -4.53 -16.84 -0.20
C LYS A 62 -3.17 -17.42 0.21
N TYR A 63 -2.33 -17.80 -0.76
CA TYR A 63 -0.98 -18.25 -0.49
C TYR A 63 -0.19 -17.16 0.26
N HIS A 64 -0.25 -15.92 -0.19
CA HIS A 64 0.45 -14.82 0.48
C HIS A 64 -0.14 -14.43 1.84
N VAL A 65 -1.44 -14.56 2.02
CA VAL A 65 -2.08 -14.43 3.34
C VAL A 65 -1.56 -15.49 4.31
N ALA A 66 -1.41 -16.74 3.87
CA ALA A 66 -0.99 -17.85 4.72
C ALA A 66 0.53 -17.91 4.97
N ASN A 67 1.34 -17.57 3.97
CA ASN A 67 2.79 -17.83 3.99
C ASN A 67 3.65 -16.57 4.16
N THR A 68 3.16 -15.40 3.71
CA THR A 68 3.84 -14.11 3.88
C THR A 68 3.09 -13.17 4.84
N PHE A 69 2.08 -13.70 5.54
CA PHE A 69 1.26 -12.97 6.51
C PHE A 69 0.66 -11.69 5.93
N VAL A 70 0.30 -11.68 4.65
CA VAL A 70 -0.36 -10.52 4.03
C VAL A 70 -1.64 -10.23 4.78
N GLN A 71 -1.79 -8.97 5.16
CA GLN A 71 -2.93 -8.45 5.94
C GLN A 71 -3.74 -7.44 5.14
N ALA A 72 -3.17 -6.88 4.09
CA ALA A 72 -3.85 -6.01 3.15
C ALA A 72 -3.33 -6.26 1.73
N ALA A 73 -4.19 -6.05 0.73
CA ALA A 73 -3.76 -6.07 -0.65
C ALA A 73 -4.38 -4.94 -1.46
N VAL A 74 -3.61 -4.39 -2.39
CA VAL A 74 -4.05 -3.46 -3.43
C VAL A 74 -3.96 -4.20 -4.76
N LEU A 75 -5.11 -4.36 -5.42
CA LEU A 75 -5.25 -5.24 -6.57
C LEU A 75 -5.67 -4.43 -7.80
N GLN A 76 -5.10 -4.76 -8.96
CA GLN A 76 -5.45 -4.17 -10.25
C GLN A 76 -5.96 -5.26 -11.19
N GLU A 77 -6.71 -4.84 -12.21
CA GLU A 77 -7.37 -5.72 -13.18
C GLU A 77 -8.20 -6.83 -12.55
N VAL A 78 -8.83 -6.53 -11.41
CA VAL A 78 -9.65 -7.51 -10.72
C VAL A 78 -11.07 -7.51 -11.27
N CYS A 79 -11.61 -8.72 -11.51
CA CYS A 79 -13.03 -8.91 -11.79
C CYS A 79 -13.82 -8.91 -10.48
N GLU A 80 -14.91 -8.17 -10.41
CA GLU A 80 -15.66 -7.96 -9.17
C GLU A 80 -16.22 -9.26 -8.57
N ASN A 81 -16.61 -10.22 -9.41
CA ASN A 81 -17.06 -11.55 -8.98
C ASN A 81 -15.91 -12.36 -8.38
N ASP A 82 -14.72 -12.30 -8.99
CA ASP A 82 -13.50 -12.95 -8.46
C ASP A 82 -13.12 -12.34 -7.12
N LEU A 83 -13.20 -11.01 -6.99
CA LEU A 83 -13.03 -10.32 -5.72
C LEU A 83 -14.07 -10.76 -4.69
N THR A 84 -15.34 -10.91 -5.08
CA THR A 84 -16.41 -11.39 -4.19
C THR A 84 -16.15 -12.80 -3.69
N LYS A 85 -15.71 -13.69 -4.59
CA LYS A 85 -15.31 -15.05 -4.25
C LYS A 85 -14.10 -15.06 -3.31
N LEU A 86 -13.07 -14.26 -3.59
CA LEU A 86 -11.90 -14.08 -2.73
C LEU A 86 -12.32 -13.69 -1.30
N MET A 87 -13.21 -12.72 -1.14
CA MET A 87 -13.68 -12.31 0.20
C MET A 87 -14.42 -13.45 0.92
N GLY A 88 -15.23 -14.22 0.20
CA GLY A 88 -15.89 -15.41 0.75
C GLY A 88 -14.90 -16.46 1.26
N GLU A 89 -13.81 -16.67 0.53
CA GLU A 89 -12.77 -17.64 0.89
C GLU A 89 -11.81 -17.15 1.98
N LEU A 90 -11.56 -15.85 2.07
CA LEU A 90 -10.76 -15.25 3.14
C LEU A 90 -11.55 -15.15 4.46
N GLY A 91 -12.88 -15.10 4.39
CA GLY A 91 -13.78 -15.12 5.54
C GLY A 91 -14.12 -13.74 6.10
N SER A 92 -15.01 -13.72 7.10
CA SER A 92 -15.68 -12.51 7.62
C SER A 92 -14.77 -11.46 8.26
N GLY A 93 -13.52 -11.80 8.57
CA GLY A 93 -12.53 -10.85 9.09
C GLY A 93 -11.92 -9.94 8.03
N TRP A 94 -12.23 -10.16 6.75
CA TRP A 94 -11.69 -9.39 5.63
C TRP A 94 -12.74 -8.45 5.04
N HIS A 95 -12.29 -7.26 4.65
CA HIS A 95 -13.11 -6.20 4.09
C HIS A 95 -12.54 -5.76 2.75
N LYS A 96 -13.41 -5.26 1.87
CA LYS A 96 -13.03 -4.79 0.54
C LYS A 96 -13.62 -3.43 0.21
N ALA A 97 -12.91 -2.70 -0.62
CA ALA A 97 -13.39 -1.61 -1.44
C ALA A 97 -13.06 -1.93 -2.90
N PHE A 98 -13.96 -1.58 -3.83
CA PHE A 98 -13.79 -1.81 -5.25
C PHE A 98 -14.28 -0.59 -6.02
N THR A 99 -13.61 -0.28 -7.12
CA THR A 99 -14.10 0.68 -8.09
C THR A 99 -13.82 0.18 -9.52
N PRO A 100 -14.80 0.25 -10.43
CA PRO A 100 -14.62 -0.22 -11.78
C PRO A 100 -13.73 0.74 -12.59
N TYR A 101 -13.01 0.20 -13.57
CA TYR A 101 -12.52 1.00 -14.68
C TYR A 101 -13.70 1.47 -15.53
N LEU A 102 -13.58 2.66 -16.09
CA LEU A 102 -14.57 3.21 -17.02
C LEU A 102 -13.92 3.43 -18.38
N TRP A 103 -14.59 3.09 -19.47
CA TRP A 103 -14.27 3.62 -20.78
C TRP A 103 -14.91 5.00 -20.93
N SER A 104 -14.16 5.99 -21.39
CA SER A 104 -14.66 7.32 -21.76
C SER A 104 -14.59 7.49 -23.27
N GLU A 105 -15.66 8.01 -23.85
CA GLU A 105 -15.75 8.38 -25.27
C GLU A 105 -16.90 9.39 -25.43
N ASP A 106 -16.66 10.48 -26.17
CA ASP A 106 -17.65 11.53 -26.43
C ASP A 106 -18.37 12.07 -25.18
N GLY A 107 -17.61 12.23 -24.08
CA GLY A 107 -18.14 12.72 -22.81
C GLY A 107 -19.08 11.75 -22.08
N ARG A 108 -19.15 10.49 -22.52
CA ARG A 108 -19.88 9.41 -21.86
C ARG A 108 -18.92 8.40 -21.27
N THR A 109 -19.30 7.82 -20.13
CA THR A 109 -18.53 6.75 -19.50
C THR A 109 -19.33 5.45 -19.39
N SER A 110 -18.68 4.31 -19.64
CA SER A 110 -19.27 2.98 -19.43
C SER A 110 -18.31 2.08 -18.66
N PRO A 111 -18.78 1.17 -17.78
CA PRO A 111 -17.88 0.26 -17.09
C PRO A 111 -17.16 -0.69 -18.05
N ILE A 112 -15.87 -0.87 -17.83
CA ILE A 112 -15.07 -1.94 -18.45
C ILE A 112 -15.48 -3.26 -17.81
N THR A 113 -15.82 -4.25 -18.62
CA THR A 113 -16.20 -5.58 -18.12
C THR A 113 -15.02 -6.54 -18.08
N CYS A 114 -15.07 -7.60 -17.28
CA CYS A 114 -14.23 -8.77 -17.55
C CYS A 114 -14.89 -9.65 -18.61
N ASP A 115 -16.06 -10.18 -18.25
CA ASP A 115 -17.01 -10.87 -19.13
C ASP A 115 -18.41 -10.30 -18.86
N THR A 116 -19.09 -10.83 -17.85
CA THR A 116 -20.44 -10.41 -17.43
C THR A 116 -20.44 -9.44 -16.23
N ASP A 117 -19.29 -9.20 -15.61
CA ASP A 117 -19.11 -8.30 -14.46
C ASP A 117 -18.07 -7.21 -14.75
N ARG A 118 -17.81 -6.36 -13.76
CA ARG A 118 -16.95 -5.18 -13.89
C ARG A 118 -15.50 -5.52 -13.57
N ALA A 119 -14.59 -4.99 -14.38
CA ALA A 119 -13.15 -4.97 -14.12
C ALA A 119 -12.77 -3.67 -13.39
N GLY A 120 -11.78 -3.71 -12.50
CA GLY A 120 -11.37 -2.51 -11.77
C GLY A 120 -10.15 -2.68 -10.90
N VAL A 121 -10.04 -1.79 -9.90
CA VAL A 121 -9.07 -1.89 -8.82
C VAL A 121 -9.78 -2.17 -7.50
N ALA A 122 -9.08 -2.82 -6.58
CA ALA A 122 -9.57 -3.10 -5.25
C ALA A 122 -8.54 -2.79 -4.17
N VAL A 123 -9.05 -2.52 -2.98
CA VAL A 123 -8.29 -2.51 -1.72
C VAL A 123 -8.98 -3.50 -0.79
N ILE A 124 -8.22 -4.44 -0.25
CA ILE A 124 -8.70 -5.37 0.78
C ILE A 124 -7.83 -5.29 2.03
N ALA A 125 -8.45 -5.47 3.19
CA ALA A 125 -7.72 -5.51 4.46
C ALA A 125 -8.39 -6.46 5.47
N LYS A 126 -7.57 -7.10 6.28
CA LYS A 126 -8.00 -7.88 7.45
C LYS A 126 -8.24 -6.93 8.63
N VAL A 127 -9.26 -7.18 9.43
CA VAL A 127 -9.56 -6.37 10.64
C VAL A 127 -9.85 -4.89 10.32
N GLY A 128 -10.84 -4.67 9.46
CA GLY A 128 -11.44 -3.36 9.21
C GLY A 128 -10.91 -2.57 8.02
N LEU A 129 -11.84 -1.98 7.27
CA LEU A 129 -11.58 -1.05 6.18
C LEU A 129 -12.67 0.05 6.19
N SER A 130 -12.28 1.31 6.18
CA SER A 130 -13.21 2.46 6.17
C SER A 130 -12.84 3.50 5.13
N ASP A 131 -13.70 4.51 4.96
CA ASP A 131 -13.42 5.73 4.20
C ASP A 131 -12.93 5.49 2.77
N ALA A 132 -13.46 4.44 2.13
CA ALA A 132 -13.16 4.11 0.75
C ALA A 132 -13.56 5.29 -0.15
N LYS A 133 -12.61 5.81 -0.91
CA LYS A 133 -12.79 6.97 -1.77
C LYS A 133 -11.98 6.82 -3.05
N VAL A 134 -12.65 7.10 -4.16
CA VAL A 134 -12.00 7.31 -5.45
C VAL A 134 -11.50 8.75 -5.49
N HIS A 135 -10.22 8.91 -5.82
CA HIS A 135 -9.61 10.20 -6.05
C HIS A 135 -9.43 10.41 -7.54
N ALA A 136 -9.78 11.61 -8.01
CA ALA A 136 -9.53 11.98 -9.38
C ALA A 136 -8.03 12.10 -9.60
N THR A 137 -7.58 11.51 -10.70
CA THR A 137 -6.31 11.81 -11.33
C THR A 137 -6.59 12.22 -12.77
N THR A 138 -5.63 12.79 -13.45
CA THR A 138 -5.68 13.06 -14.88
C THR A 138 -5.98 11.75 -15.62
N GLN A 139 -6.96 11.81 -16.53
CA GLN A 139 -7.45 10.64 -17.28
C GLN A 139 -7.45 10.96 -18.77
N PRO A 140 -7.35 9.93 -19.64
CA PRO A 140 -7.50 10.15 -21.07
C PRO A 140 -8.91 10.63 -21.41
N TRP A 141 -9.03 11.52 -22.39
CA TRP A 141 -10.32 12.05 -22.83
C TRP A 141 -11.18 10.93 -23.43
N THR A 142 -10.59 10.21 -24.38
CA THR A 142 -11.10 8.97 -24.96
C THR A 142 -10.19 7.84 -24.47
N GLY A 143 -10.76 6.73 -24.02
CA GLY A 143 -10.00 5.58 -23.52
C GLY A 143 -10.38 5.17 -22.10
N MET A 144 -9.58 4.29 -21.51
CA MET A 144 -9.88 3.75 -20.20
C MET A 144 -9.44 4.69 -19.07
N HIS A 145 -10.40 5.10 -18.27
CA HIS A 145 -10.20 5.78 -17.00
C HIS A 145 -9.80 4.78 -15.92
N ARG A 146 -8.64 5.04 -15.31
CA ARG A 146 -8.07 4.20 -14.26
C ARG A 146 -8.06 4.94 -12.93
N PRO A 147 -8.94 4.57 -11.98
CA PRO A 147 -9.12 5.31 -10.74
C PRO A 147 -8.00 5.04 -9.74
N LEU A 148 -7.70 6.06 -8.93
CA LEU A 148 -6.95 5.94 -7.67
C LEU A 148 -7.93 5.64 -6.54
N LEU A 149 -7.95 4.41 -6.05
CA LEU A 149 -8.84 4.00 -4.95
C LEU A 149 -8.06 3.95 -3.65
N CYS A 150 -8.47 4.74 -2.67
CA CYS A 150 -7.90 4.68 -1.32
C CYS A 150 -8.93 4.31 -0.26
N ALA A 151 -8.52 3.56 0.75
CA ALA A 151 -9.31 3.21 1.92
C ALA A 151 -8.42 3.09 3.16
N THR A 152 -8.99 3.25 4.35
CA THR A 152 -8.22 3.24 5.61
C THR A 152 -8.29 1.85 6.25
N ALA A 153 -7.15 1.20 6.45
CA ALA A 153 -7.05 -0.03 7.22
C ALA A 153 -7.08 0.30 8.72
N THR A 154 -8.26 0.20 9.33
CA THR A 154 -8.55 0.86 10.62
C THR A 154 -7.72 0.32 11.79
N TYR A 155 -7.35 -0.98 11.78
CA TYR A 155 -6.51 -1.55 12.82
C TYR A 155 -5.09 -0.95 12.86
N TRP A 156 -4.54 -0.59 11.70
CA TRP A 156 -3.22 0.02 11.57
C TRP A 156 -3.28 1.55 11.48
N ASN A 157 -4.45 2.14 11.22
CA ASN A 157 -4.58 3.57 10.93
C ASN A 157 -3.69 3.99 9.73
N THR A 158 -3.67 3.17 8.69
CA THR A 158 -2.88 3.40 7.47
C THR A 158 -3.82 3.57 6.28
N ARG A 159 -3.57 4.58 5.45
CA ARG A 159 -4.28 4.77 4.18
C ARG A 159 -3.68 3.86 3.12
N LEU A 160 -4.47 2.91 2.63
CA LEU A 160 -4.10 2.01 1.54
C LEU A 160 -4.64 2.57 0.23
N CYS A 161 -3.78 2.70 -0.78
CA CYS A 161 -4.16 3.20 -2.10
C CYS A 161 -3.77 2.21 -3.21
N SER A 162 -4.74 1.83 -4.04
CA SER A 162 -4.51 1.06 -5.26
C SER A 162 -4.50 1.99 -6.47
N VAL A 163 -3.48 1.83 -7.32
CA VAL A 163 -3.36 2.55 -8.59
C VAL A 163 -3.17 1.59 -9.75
N HIS A 164 -3.63 2.01 -10.92
CA HIS A 164 -3.23 1.46 -12.19
C HIS A 164 -3.06 2.65 -13.12
N LEU A 165 -1.84 3.04 -13.48
CA LEU A 165 -1.64 4.23 -14.31
C LEU A 165 -1.94 3.96 -15.77
N THR A 166 -2.26 5.01 -16.50
CA THR A 166 -2.52 4.93 -17.94
C THR A 166 -1.24 4.47 -18.65
N PRO A 167 -1.28 3.40 -19.47
CA PRO A 167 -0.10 2.96 -20.22
C PRO A 167 0.26 3.97 -21.31
N HIS A 168 1.55 4.03 -21.64
CA HIS A 168 2.06 4.77 -22.78
C HIS A 168 2.99 3.87 -23.61
N PRO A 169 2.85 3.87 -24.96
CA PRO A 169 1.84 4.59 -25.73
C PRO A 169 0.45 3.94 -25.67
N GLY A 170 -0.57 4.62 -26.19
CA GLY A 170 -1.89 4.04 -26.46
C GLY A 170 -2.94 4.17 -25.34
N GLY A 171 -2.66 4.95 -24.30
CA GLY A 171 -3.64 5.26 -23.25
C GLY A 171 -4.87 6.02 -23.73
N ASN A 172 -4.71 6.82 -24.79
CA ASN A 172 -5.77 7.51 -25.51
C ASN A 172 -5.71 7.11 -26.99
N PRO A 173 -6.74 6.46 -27.57
CA PRO A 173 -6.70 6.03 -28.96
C PRO A 173 -6.74 7.19 -29.96
N ASP A 174 -7.26 8.35 -29.58
CA ASP A 174 -7.30 9.54 -30.44
C ASP A 174 -5.94 10.27 -30.46
N HIS A 175 -5.16 10.11 -29.40
CA HIS A 175 -3.84 10.71 -29.19
C HIS A 175 -2.88 9.70 -28.55
N PRO A 176 -2.45 8.66 -29.30
CA PRO A 176 -1.70 7.54 -28.75
C PRO A 176 -0.32 7.92 -28.20
N GLU A 177 0.21 9.08 -28.60
CA GLU A 177 1.47 9.66 -28.13
C GLU A 177 1.34 10.47 -26.84
N TRP A 178 0.13 10.73 -26.34
CA TRP A 178 -0.04 11.45 -25.08
C TRP A 178 0.30 10.56 -23.90
N ASP A 179 1.19 11.05 -23.06
CA ASP A 179 1.53 10.45 -21.77
C ASP A 179 0.77 11.18 -20.67
N TYR A 180 0.16 10.42 -19.77
CA TYR A 180 -0.61 10.94 -18.64
C TYR A 180 0.07 10.63 -17.30
N ARG A 181 1.13 9.81 -17.33
CA ARG A 181 1.69 9.19 -16.12
C ARG A 181 2.38 10.21 -15.23
N ASP A 182 2.95 11.27 -15.78
CA ASP A 182 3.65 12.31 -15.02
C ASP A 182 2.67 13.17 -14.20
N ASP A 183 1.58 13.60 -14.82
CA ASP A 183 0.48 14.30 -14.15
C ASP A 183 -0.16 13.39 -13.09
N GLN A 184 -0.46 12.14 -13.44
CA GLN A 184 -1.03 11.17 -12.50
C GLN A 184 -0.10 10.94 -11.29
N ILE A 185 1.21 10.78 -11.51
CA ILE A 185 2.19 10.60 -10.44
C ILE A 185 2.32 11.87 -9.59
N ALA A 186 2.22 13.07 -10.17
CA ALA A 186 2.24 14.33 -9.42
C ALA A 186 1.01 14.50 -8.52
N GLU A 187 -0.18 14.18 -9.03
CA GLU A 187 -1.43 14.21 -8.28
C GLU A 187 -1.45 13.17 -7.16
N ILE A 188 -0.98 11.95 -7.45
CA ILE A 188 -0.78 10.90 -6.45
C ILE A 188 0.16 11.40 -5.35
N ARG A 189 1.31 11.95 -5.71
CA ARG A 189 2.30 12.47 -4.75
C ARG A 189 1.72 13.55 -3.85
N SER A 190 0.96 14.47 -4.44
CA SER A 190 0.26 15.54 -3.72
C SER A 190 -0.76 14.97 -2.74
N LEU A 191 -1.59 14.03 -3.20
CA LEU A 191 -2.61 13.39 -2.37
C LEU A 191 -2.01 12.63 -1.19
N VAL A 192 -1.07 11.71 -1.44
CA VAL A 192 -0.52 10.85 -0.38
C VAL A 192 0.34 11.64 0.60
N GLY A 193 0.95 12.74 0.16
CA GLY A 193 1.64 13.68 1.03
C GLY A 193 0.75 14.36 2.08
N GLY A 194 -0.56 14.35 1.89
CA GLY A 194 -1.54 14.82 2.87
C GLY A 194 -2.01 13.76 3.87
N PHE A 195 -1.64 12.50 3.68
CA PHE A 195 -1.96 11.43 4.63
C PHE A 195 -0.86 11.30 5.70
N PRO A 196 -1.22 11.10 6.98
CA PRO A 196 -0.22 10.90 8.02
C PRO A 196 0.57 9.59 7.80
N ASN A 197 -0.17 8.51 7.53
CA ASN A 197 0.36 7.17 7.32
C ASN A 197 -0.28 6.59 6.05
N PHE A 198 0.51 6.16 5.08
CA PHE A 198 -0.02 5.55 3.85
C PHE A 198 0.88 4.45 3.28
N VAL A 199 0.25 3.55 2.54
CA VAL A 199 0.88 2.64 1.58
C VAL A 199 0.12 2.77 0.27
N ILE A 200 0.84 3.03 -0.81
CA ILE A 200 0.29 3.06 -2.17
C ILE A 200 1.01 2.04 -3.02
N GLY A 201 0.25 1.22 -3.75
CA GLY A 201 0.83 0.25 -4.65
C GLY A 201 -0.03 -0.03 -5.85
N GLY A 202 0.61 -0.57 -6.88
CA GLY A 202 -0.05 -1.04 -8.08
C GLY A 202 0.85 -1.02 -9.29
N ASP A 203 0.22 -1.13 -10.45
CA ASP A 203 0.87 -1.05 -11.75
C ASP A 203 0.96 0.41 -12.19
N PHE A 204 2.19 0.93 -12.22
CA PHE A 204 2.46 2.30 -12.64
C PHE A 204 2.68 2.41 -14.15
N ASN A 205 2.74 1.30 -14.88
CA ASN A 205 3.02 1.28 -16.32
C ASN A 205 4.24 2.11 -16.73
N VAL A 206 5.20 2.35 -15.83
CA VAL A 206 6.40 3.14 -16.08
C VAL A 206 7.62 2.49 -15.46
N LYS A 207 8.71 2.47 -16.22
CA LYS A 207 10.01 1.96 -15.78
C LYS A 207 10.65 2.88 -14.74
N PRO A 208 11.48 2.37 -13.83
CA PRO A 208 12.21 3.21 -12.89
C PRO A 208 13.12 4.22 -13.63
N PRO A 209 13.41 5.39 -13.03
CA PRO A 209 14.25 6.43 -13.65
C PRO A 209 15.63 5.96 -14.10
N GLU A 210 16.28 5.07 -13.35
CA GLU A 210 17.59 4.52 -13.71
C GLU A 210 17.50 3.15 -14.40
N TRP A 211 16.32 2.78 -14.91
CA TRP A 211 16.17 1.55 -15.68
C TRP A 211 16.93 1.63 -17.00
N PRO A 212 17.71 0.59 -17.39
CA PRO A 212 18.49 0.61 -18.62
C PRO A 212 17.65 0.95 -19.86
N GLY A 213 18.07 2.00 -20.57
CA GLY A 213 17.44 2.42 -21.83
C GLY A 213 16.04 3.01 -21.71
N THR A 214 15.56 3.33 -20.50
CA THR A 214 14.28 4.03 -20.35
C THR A 214 14.35 5.44 -20.93
N GLN A 215 13.30 5.84 -21.64
CA GLN A 215 13.08 7.22 -22.09
C GLN A 215 12.10 7.97 -21.18
N ASP A 216 11.51 7.26 -20.20
CA ASP A 216 10.39 7.75 -19.38
C ASP A 216 10.85 8.23 -17.99
N ALA A 217 12.16 8.41 -17.78
CA ALA A 217 12.68 8.82 -16.47
C ALA A 217 12.11 10.16 -15.98
N TRP A 218 11.72 11.03 -16.91
CA TRP A 218 11.14 12.34 -16.65
C TRP A 218 9.76 12.27 -15.97
N VAL A 219 9.01 11.18 -16.18
CA VAL A 219 7.68 10.93 -15.59
C VAL A 219 7.71 10.97 -14.05
N TRP A 220 8.84 10.64 -13.45
CA TRP A 220 9.03 10.62 -12.00
C TRP A 220 9.40 11.97 -11.38
N GLY A 221 9.32 13.07 -12.15
CA GLY A 221 9.76 14.41 -11.76
C GLY A 221 9.07 15.00 -10.52
N SER A 222 7.91 14.47 -10.11
CA SER A 222 7.15 14.97 -8.95
C SER A 222 7.75 14.61 -7.59
N GLY A 223 8.73 13.69 -7.56
CA GLY A 223 9.41 13.29 -6.32
C GLY A 223 8.64 12.29 -5.46
N LEU A 224 7.78 11.44 -6.05
CA LEU A 224 7.23 10.26 -5.38
C LEU A 224 8.32 9.25 -5.05
N TYR A 225 9.20 8.95 -6.01
CA TYR A 225 10.26 7.98 -5.87
C TYR A 225 11.46 8.59 -5.13
N TYR A 226 11.86 7.99 -4.00
CA TYR A 226 12.99 8.46 -3.21
C TYR A 226 14.28 8.58 -4.03
N ASN A 227 14.91 9.76 -3.98
CA ASN A 227 16.12 10.08 -4.76
C ASN A 227 17.38 10.24 -3.90
N GLY A 228 17.36 9.78 -2.64
CA GLY A 228 18.44 10.01 -1.68
C GLY A 228 18.23 11.22 -0.76
N THR A 229 17.30 12.13 -1.08
CA THR A 229 17.01 13.30 -0.25
C THR A 229 15.52 13.42 0.07
N SER A 230 14.66 13.15 -0.90
CA SER A 230 13.21 13.33 -0.79
C SER A 230 12.47 12.22 -1.53
N GLY A 231 11.20 12.02 -1.17
CA GLY A 231 10.32 11.00 -1.75
C GLY A 231 10.15 9.81 -0.81
N TYR A 232 9.52 8.76 -1.32
CA TYR A 232 9.21 7.55 -0.58
C TYR A 232 10.02 6.40 -1.15
N VAL A 233 10.59 5.60 -0.25
CA VAL A 233 11.35 4.40 -0.63
C VAL A 233 10.35 3.39 -1.15
N GLU A 234 10.56 2.86 -2.35
CA GLU A 234 9.72 1.75 -2.84
C GLU A 234 10.22 0.40 -2.37
N CYS A 235 9.33 -0.60 -2.32
CA CYS A 235 9.58 -1.96 -1.85
C CYS A 235 10.96 -2.51 -2.23
N ASP A 236 11.34 -2.49 -3.51
CA ASP A 236 12.56 -3.13 -4.00
C ASP A 236 13.76 -2.17 -4.13
N GLN A 237 13.64 -0.95 -3.59
CA GLN A 237 14.68 0.07 -3.66
C GLN A 237 15.81 -0.20 -2.66
N GLN A 238 17.05 -0.09 -3.11
CA GLN A 238 18.24 -0.12 -2.25
C GLN A 238 18.98 1.21 -2.28
N GLY A 239 19.13 1.83 -1.11
CA GLY A 239 19.75 3.15 -0.99
C GLY A 239 18.99 4.21 -1.80
N ALA A 240 19.73 5.03 -2.54
CA ALA A 240 19.16 6.09 -3.40
C ALA A 240 18.90 5.64 -4.85
N ALA A 241 19.28 4.41 -5.24
CA ALA A 241 19.11 3.93 -6.60
C ALA A 241 17.64 3.59 -6.89
N ARG A 242 16.99 4.36 -7.75
CA ARG A 242 15.62 4.18 -8.25
C ARG A 242 15.62 3.14 -9.37
N THR A 243 15.86 1.91 -8.95
CA THR A 243 15.94 0.71 -9.79
C THR A 243 14.96 -0.35 -9.27
N GLY A 244 15.41 -1.59 -9.01
CA GLY A 244 14.60 -2.73 -8.60
C GLY A 244 14.56 -3.85 -9.64
N GLY A 245 14.04 -5.01 -9.26
CA GLY A 245 13.82 -6.16 -10.11
C GLY A 245 12.57 -6.03 -10.97
N ALA A 246 12.57 -6.71 -12.13
CA ALA A 246 11.42 -6.75 -13.01
C ALA A 246 10.18 -7.27 -12.27
N THR A 247 9.01 -6.71 -12.54
CA THR A 247 7.72 -7.11 -11.94
C THR A 247 6.74 -7.64 -12.98
N HIS A 248 7.20 -7.79 -14.22
CA HIS A 248 6.40 -8.26 -15.35
C HIS A 248 7.22 -9.24 -16.21
N ASP A 249 6.55 -10.23 -16.81
CA ASP A 249 7.13 -11.31 -17.62
C ASP A 249 7.96 -10.82 -18.82
N SER A 250 7.71 -9.60 -19.28
CA SER A 250 8.54 -8.91 -20.28
C SER A 250 9.90 -8.43 -19.75
N ASN A 251 10.29 -8.89 -18.55
CA ASN A 251 11.51 -8.50 -17.85
C ASN A 251 11.60 -6.97 -17.64
N THR A 252 10.50 -6.36 -17.20
CA THR A 252 10.39 -4.93 -16.90
C THR A 252 9.84 -4.69 -15.49
N LYS A 253 10.35 -3.68 -14.77
CA LYS A 253 9.73 -3.20 -13.52
C LYS A 253 8.70 -2.12 -13.83
N ILE A 254 7.44 -2.38 -13.48
CA ILE A 254 6.32 -1.43 -13.63
C ILE A 254 5.38 -1.45 -12.42
N ASP A 255 5.52 -2.41 -11.51
CA ASP A 255 4.76 -2.48 -10.28
C ASP A 255 5.60 -1.97 -9.10
N TYR A 256 4.94 -1.26 -8.20
CA TYR A 256 5.58 -0.59 -7.07
C TYR A 256 4.71 -0.65 -5.83
N ILE A 257 5.35 -0.59 -4.67
CA ILE A 257 4.71 -0.21 -3.40
C ILE A 257 5.57 0.90 -2.81
N PHE A 258 4.96 2.03 -2.49
CA PHE A 258 5.57 3.16 -1.78
C PHE A 258 4.86 3.35 -0.44
N SER A 259 5.60 3.78 0.58
CA SER A 259 5.06 3.96 1.93
C SER A 259 5.65 5.19 2.62
N SER A 260 4.87 5.83 3.49
CA SER A 260 5.39 6.78 4.50
C SER A 260 6.07 6.08 5.67
N GLU A 261 5.78 4.80 5.87
CA GLU A 261 6.24 3.99 7.00
C GLU A 261 7.62 3.39 6.77
N ALA A 262 8.29 3.01 7.85
CA ALA A 262 9.59 2.35 7.77
C ALA A 262 9.43 0.92 7.21
N ARG A 263 10.05 0.67 6.04
CA ARG A 263 10.11 -0.66 5.43
C ARG A 263 10.97 -1.61 6.26
N ARG A 264 10.42 -2.78 6.60
CA ARG A 264 11.11 -3.89 7.29
C ARG A 264 11.73 -4.84 6.29
N TRP A 265 10.94 -5.25 5.29
CA TRP A 265 11.38 -6.12 4.22
C TRP A 265 10.47 -5.95 3.00
N CYS A 266 11.00 -6.35 1.85
CA CYS A 266 10.27 -6.47 0.60
C CYS A 266 10.54 -7.84 -0.01
N ALA A 267 9.52 -8.39 -0.65
CA ALA A 267 9.64 -9.60 -1.46
C ALA A 267 8.90 -9.43 -2.77
N ARG A 268 9.54 -9.91 -3.84
CA ARG A 268 8.92 -10.16 -5.14
C ARG A 268 8.68 -11.66 -5.27
N ALA A 269 7.50 -12.06 -5.72
CA ALA A 269 7.18 -13.46 -6.01
C ALA A 269 6.59 -13.60 -7.41
N ASP A 270 7.13 -14.55 -8.17
CA ASP A 270 6.62 -14.85 -9.51
C ASP A 270 5.22 -15.49 -9.40
N SER A 271 4.37 -15.24 -10.40
CA SER A 271 3.06 -15.87 -10.52
C SER A 271 2.91 -16.38 -11.94
N VAL A 272 2.52 -17.64 -12.11
CA VAL A 272 2.17 -18.18 -13.44
C VAL A 272 0.72 -17.87 -13.84
N HIS A 273 0.01 -17.09 -13.01
CA HIS A 273 -1.41 -16.78 -13.15
C HIS A 273 -1.70 -15.33 -13.55
N SER A 274 -0.66 -14.54 -13.71
CA SER A 274 -0.64 -13.18 -14.24
C SER A 274 0.71 -12.98 -14.91
N ASP A 275 0.78 -12.14 -15.93
CA ASP A 275 2.03 -11.63 -16.49
C ASP A 275 2.73 -10.65 -15.55
N HIS A 276 2.05 -10.20 -14.48
CA HIS A 276 2.64 -9.45 -13.38
C HIS A 276 3.01 -10.34 -12.19
N HIS A 277 4.15 -10.03 -11.59
CA HIS A 277 4.63 -10.63 -10.35
C HIS A 277 4.01 -9.94 -9.13
N VAL A 278 3.95 -10.67 -8.03
CA VAL A 278 3.47 -10.15 -6.75
C VAL A 278 4.58 -9.36 -6.06
N LEU A 279 4.23 -8.19 -5.52
CA LEU A 279 5.06 -7.48 -4.54
C LEU A 279 4.42 -7.60 -3.16
N VAL A 280 5.24 -7.85 -2.14
CA VAL A 280 4.83 -7.77 -0.74
C VAL A 280 5.82 -6.91 0.02
N GLU A 281 5.32 -5.87 0.66
CA GLU A 281 6.10 -5.01 1.55
C GLU A 281 5.61 -5.14 2.99
N SER A 282 6.53 -5.27 3.93
CA SER A 282 6.25 -5.18 5.36
C SER A 282 6.73 -3.85 5.90
N VAL A 283 5.84 -3.14 6.59
CA VAL A 283 6.11 -1.83 7.16
C VAL A 283 5.81 -1.78 8.66
N GLU A 284 6.56 -0.95 9.39
CA GLU A 284 6.31 -0.61 10.79
C GLU A 284 5.35 0.56 10.86
N VAL A 285 4.18 0.36 11.43
CA VAL A 285 3.14 1.38 11.58
C VAL A 285 3.10 1.84 13.03
N VAL A 286 3.20 3.16 13.20
CA VAL A 286 3.23 3.84 14.51
C VAL A 286 1.87 4.44 14.86
#